data_AF-A0A5N5P9R5-F1
#
_entry.id   AF-A0A5N5P9R5-F1
#
_cell.length_a   1.000
_cell.length_b   1.000
_cell.length_c   1.000
_cell.angle_alpha   90.00
_cell.angle_beta   90.00
_cell.angle_gamma   90.00
#
_symmetry.space_group_name_H-M   'P 1'
#
loop_
_entity.id
_entity.type
_entity.pdbx_description
1 polymer ?
#
loop_
_entity_poly.entity_id
_entity_poly.type
_entity_poly.pdbx_seq_one_letter_code
_entity_poly.pdbx_strand_id
1 'polypeptide(L)'
;MVKDEQTVIEEFNQYVNMTKSELEEWLQTEASTTTGWSKNDGSGESVGHDSGRHIVRILEKNPQKDPSKYDEEDVAHMRKVVSYCKRHLAQEGEAKKDTGSKSYRSLKNWGHDALKE
;
A
#
# COMPACT_ATOMS: atom_id res chain seq x y z
N MET A 1 2.74 22.12 4.53
CA MET A 1 2.77 21.47 5.86
C MET A 1 2.76 19.97 5.64
N VAL A 2 3.70 19.23 6.23
CA VAL A 2 3.61 17.77 6.29
C VAL A 2 2.45 17.43 7.24
N LYS A 3 1.63 16.44 6.89
CA LYS A 3 0.54 16.00 7.78
C LYS A 3 1.12 15.48 9.11
N ASP A 4 0.41 15.76 10.19
CA ASP A 4 0.74 15.21 11.50
C ASP A 4 0.60 13.67 11.49
N GLU A 5 1.26 13.03 12.46
CA GLU A 5 1.38 11.57 12.51
C GLU A 5 0.04 10.89 12.73
N GLN A 6 -0.80 11.46 13.59
CA GLN A 6 -2.11 10.91 13.92
C GLN A 6 -2.99 10.85 12.66
N THR A 7 -3.08 11.95 11.92
CA THR A 7 -3.81 11.98 10.64
C THR A 7 -3.27 10.96 9.64
N VAL A 8 -1.95 10.78 9.57
CA VAL A 8 -1.32 9.80 8.66
C VAL A 8 -1.69 8.38 9.04
N ILE A 9 -1.64 8.05 10.34
CA ILE A 9 -1.98 6.72 10.85
C ILE A 9 -3.46 6.42 10.59
N GLU A 10 -4.34 7.39 10.82
CA GLU A 10 -5.79 7.25 10.54
C GLU A 10 -6.04 6.99 9.05
N GLU A 11 -5.49 7.82 8.16
CA GLU A 11 -5.64 7.66 6.71
C GLU A 11 -4.98 6.36 6.21
N PHE A 12 -3.85 5.94 6.77
CA PHE A 12 -3.22 4.67 6.43
C PHE A 12 -4.16 3.50 6.74
N ASN A 13 -4.75 3.50 7.92
CA ASN A 13 -5.69 2.46 8.34
C ASN A 13 -7.02 2.49 7.56
N GLN A 14 -7.34 3.61 6.93
CA GLN A 14 -8.47 3.74 5.99
C GLN A 14 -8.11 3.22 4.60
N TYR A 15 -6.92 3.55 4.08
CA TYR A 15 -6.53 3.16 2.72
C TYR A 15 -6.02 1.71 2.64
N VAL A 16 -5.33 1.19 3.65
CA VAL A 16 -4.92 -0.22 3.68
C VAL A 16 -6.07 -1.08 4.18
N ASN A 17 -6.83 -1.64 3.23
CA ASN A 17 -8.03 -2.45 3.48
C ASN A 17 -7.81 -3.97 3.21
N MET A 18 -6.59 -4.35 2.79
CA MET A 18 -6.16 -5.74 2.73
C MET A 18 -5.60 -6.20 4.08
N THR A 19 -5.94 -7.42 4.48
CA THR A 19 -5.31 -8.06 5.64
C THR A 19 -3.87 -8.45 5.33
N LYS A 20 -3.09 -8.77 6.37
CA LYS A 20 -1.71 -9.27 6.21
C LYS A 20 -1.66 -10.44 5.23
N SER A 21 -2.47 -11.47 5.47
CA SER A 21 -2.47 -12.70 4.68
C SER A 21 -2.88 -12.46 3.23
N GLU A 22 -3.90 -11.62 2.98
CA GLU A 22 -4.31 -11.30 1.61
C GLU A 22 -3.22 -10.54 0.84
N LEU A 23 -2.51 -9.65 1.52
CA LEU A 23 -1.41 -8.93 0.90
C LEU A 23 -0.20 -9.85 0.67
N GLU A 24 0.14 -10.72 1.62
CA GLU A 24 1.19 -11.74 1.46
C GLU A 24 0.91 -12.65 0.26
N GLU A 25 -0.31 -13.16 0.12
CA GLU A 25 -0.74 -13.99 -1.02
C GLU A 25 -0.67 -13.21 -2.33
N TRP A 26 -1.15 -11.97 -2.34
CA TRP A 26 -1.10 -11.11 -3.52
C TRP A 26 0.34 -10.87 -4.00
N LEU A 27 1.26 -10.58 -3.07
CA LEU A 27 2.66 -10.26 -3.38
C LEU A 27 3.44 -11.43 -3.97
N GLN A 28 2.93 -12.66 -3.88
CA GLN A 28 3.52 -13.85 -4.51
C GLN A 28 3.11 -14.01 -5.99
N THR A 29 2.13 -13.24 -6.46
CA THR A 29 1.62 -13.37 -7.84
C THR A 29 2.51 -12.68 -8.86
N GLU A 30 2.55 -13.20 -10.09
CA GLU A 30 3.21 -12.55 -11.21
C GLU A 30 2.64 -11.15 -11.48
N ALA A 31 1.33 -10.98 -11.30
CA ALA A 31 0.67 -9.69 -11.45
C ALA A 31 1.24 -8.63 -10.49
N SER A 32 1.60 -9.03 -9.28
CA SER A 32 2.21 -8.15 -8.28
C SER A 32 3.67 -7.82 -8.61
N THR A 33 4.48 -8.83 -8.94
CA THR A 33 5.93 -8.68 -9.17
C THR A 33 6.26 -7.93 -10.46
N THR A 34 5.35 -7.94 -11.45
CA THR A 34 5.55 -7.27 -12.76
C THR A 34 4.88 -5.90 -12.87
N THR A 35 4.18 -5.44 -11.82
CA THR A 35 3.45 -4.16 -11.85
C THR A 35 4.19 -3.06 -11.09
N GLY A 36 4.26 -1.89 -11.72
CA GLY A 36 4.74 -0.65 -11.12
C GLY A 36 6.09 -0.20 -11.69
N TRP A 37 6.65 0.82 -11.07
CA TRP A 37 7.97 1.35 -11.43
C TRP A 37 9.06 0.53 -10.78
N SER A 38 10.02 0.07 -11.57
CA SER A 38 11.22 -0.60 -11.06
C SER A 38 12.05 0.31 -10.16
N LYS A 39 12.63 -0.27 -9.11
CA LYS A 39 13.62 0.36 -8.26
C LYS A 39 14.94 0.48 -9.02
N ASN A 40 15.66 1.58 -8.76
CA ASN A 40 16.99 1.83 -9.33
C ASN A 40 18.11 1.25 -8.47
N ASP A 41 17.90 0.09 -7.86
CA ASP A 41 18.85 -0.58 -6.95
C ASP A 41 19.39 -1.90 -7.50
N GLY A 42 19.05 -2.24 -8.74
CA GLY A 42 19.50 -3.48 -9.40
C GLY A 42 18.73 -4.74 -8.98
N SER A 43 17.77 -4.65 -8.06
CA SER A 43 16.97 -5.80 -7.62
C SER A 43 15.97 -6.31 -8.67
N GLY A 44 15.65 -5.46 -9.67
CA GLY A 44 14.58 -5.74 -10.64
C GLY A 44 13.16 -5.59 -10.07
N GLU A 45 13.04 -5.24 -8.80
CA GLU A 45 11.79 -5.15 -8.08
C GLU A 45 11.08 -3.81 -8.26
N SER A 46 9.74 -3.78 -8.23
CA SER A 46 8.99 -2.52 -8.26
C SER A 46 8.89 -1.83 -6.89
N VAL A 47 8.82 -0.50 -6.89
CA VAL A 47 8.61 0.32 -5.69
C VAL A 47 7.31 -0.06 -4.97
N GLY A 48 6.27 -0.42 -5.73
CA GLY A 48 5.01 -0.86 -5.17
C GLY A 48 5.13 -2.23 -4.48
N HIS A 49 5.81 -3.20 -5.10
CA HIS A 49 6.01 -4.52 -4.51
C HIS A 49 6.80 -4.44 -3.19
N ASP A 50 7.82 -3.59 -3.15
CA ASP A 50 8.63 -3.35 -1.95
C ASP A 50 7.80 -2.69 -0.85
N SER A 51 7.00 -1.70 -1.23
CA SER A 51 6.04 -1.04 -0.34
C SER A 51 5.05 -2.03 0.26
N GLY A 52 4.53 -2.96 -0.53
CA GLY A 52 3.64 -4.02 -0.06
C GLY A 52 4.28 -4.91 1.00
N ARG A 53 5.54 -5.32 0.82
CA ARG A 53 6.27 -6.06 1.86
C ARG A 53 6.46 -5.26 3.14
N HIS A 54 6.72 -3.97 3.02
CA HIS A 54 6.83 -3.09 4.18
C HIS A 54 5.47 -2.99 4.91
N ILE A 55 4.36 -2.86 4.20
CA ILE A 55 3.01 -2.87 4.79
C ILE A 55 2.75 -4.18 5.53
N VAL A 56 3.13 -5.34 4.97
CA VAL A 56 3.04 -6.64 5.66
C VAL A 56 3.78 -6.61 7.01
N ARG A 57 5.00 -6.05 7.06
CA ARG A 57 5.78 -5.92 8.30
C ARG A 57 5.07 -5.02 9.32
N ILE A 58 4.50 -3.90 8.89
CA ILE A 58 3.72 -3.00 9.75
C ILE A 58 2.51 -3.72 10.34
N LEU A 59 1.75 -4.44 9.51
CA LEU A 59 0.56 -5.20 9.93
C LEU A 59 0.91 -6.36 10.86
N GLU A 60 2.06 -7.00 10.66
CA GLU A 60 2.58 -8.06 11.53
C GLU A 60 3.07 -7.53 12.88
N LYS A 61 3.77 -6.39 12.87
CA LYS A 61 4.28 -5.72 14.07
C LYS A 61 3.16 -5.17 14.95
N ASN A 62 2.10 -4.63 14.36
CA ASN A 62 1.01 -3.96 15.08
C ASN A 62 -0.40 -4.37 14.60
N PRO A 63 -0.81 -5.64 14.82
CA PRO A 63 -2.08 -6.16 14.31
C PRO A 63 -3.32 -5.48 14.92
N GLN A 64 -3.20 -4.87 16.10
CA GLN A 64 -4.29 -4.11 16.75
C GLN A 64 -4.36 -2.65 16.30
N LYS A 65 -3.45 -2.21 15.41
CA LYS A 65 -3.39 -0.84 14.89
C LYS A 65 -3.26 0.24 16.00
N ASP A 66 -2.58 -0.09 17.10
CA ASP A 66 -2.36 0.83 18.22
C ASP A 66 -1.40 1.96 17.79
N PRO A 67 -1.84 3.23 17.73
CA PRO A 67 -1.02 4.33 17.25
C PRO A 67 0.31 4.50 18.00
N SER A 68 0.36 4.09 19.28
CA SER A 68 1.55 4.23 20.13
C SER A 68 2.68 3.23 19.82
N LYS A 69 2.40 2.21 18.99
CA LYS A 69 3.35 1.14 18.64
C LYS A 69 4.05 1.35 17.30
N TYR A 70 3.70 2.40 16.57
CA TYR A 70 4.38 2.75 15.33
C TYR A 70 5.63 3.58 15.64
N ASP A 71 6.73 3.26 14.95
CA ASP A 71 7.95 4.06 15.01
C ASP A 71 8.00 5.08 13.87
N GLU A 72 9.03 5.93 13.87
CA GLU A 72 9.19 6.97 12.86
C GLU A 72 9.32 6.40 11.42
N GLU A 73 9.90 5.21 11.27
CA GLU A 73 10.04 4.54 9.97
C GLU A 73 8.67 4.07 9.46
N ASP A 74 7.88 3.45 10.32
CA ASP A 74 6.51 3.04 10.02
C ASP A 74 5.70 4.25 9.54
N VAL A 75 5.68 5.34 10.32
CA VAL A 75 4.90 6.55 9.99
C VAL A 75 5.42 7.21 8.72
N ALA A 76 6.74 7.23 8.49
CA ALA A 76 7.32 7.74 7.24
C ALA A 76 6.88 6.92 6.03
N HIS A 77 6.79 5.59 6.15
CA HIS A 77 6.28 4.74 5.08
C HIS A 77 4.76 4.92 4.88
N MET A 78 3.98 4.98 5.96
CA MET A 78 2.54 5.26 5.92
C MET A 78 2.22 6.55 5.15
N ARG A 79 3.00 7.62 5.33
CA ARG A 79 2.85 8.86 4.54
C ARG A 79 2.94 8.62 3.04
N LYS A 80 3.84 7.75 2.60
CA LYS A 80 4.00 7.38 1.18
C LYS A 80 2.78 6.61 0.69
N VAL A 81 2.33 5.62 1.47
CA VAL A 81 1.15 4.80 1.16
C VAL A 81 -0.10 5.65 1.01
N VAL A 82 -0.38 6.49 2.01
CA VAL A 82 -1.51 7.43 2.01
C VAL A 82 -1.47 8.35 0.79
N SER A 83 -0.32 8.97 0.50
CA SER A 83 -0.16 9.85 -0.66
C SER A 83 -0.40 9.11 -1.98
N TYR A 84 0.09 7.86 -2.08
CA TYR A 84 -0.07 7.02 -3.24
C TYR A 84 -1.54 6.66 -3.46
N CYS A 85 -2.19 6.04 -2.47
CA CYS A 85 -3.58 5.59 -2.55
C CYS A 85 -4.51 6.76 -2.82
N LYS A 86 -4.36 7.88 -2.09
CA LYS A 86 -5.20 9.07 -2.29
C LYS A 86 -5.12 9.59 -3.73
N ARG A 87 -3.92 9.73 -4.29
CA ARG A 87 -3.73 10.24 -5.65
C ARG A 87 -4.29 9.28 -6.70
N HIS A 88 -3.98 7.99 -6.58
CA HIS A 88 -4.41 7.00 -7.56
C HIS A 88 -5.93 6.79 -7.52
N LEU A 89 -6.53 6.70 -6.33
CA LEU A 89 -7.99 6.59 -6.22
C LEU A 89 -8.72 7.83 -6.77
N ALA A 90 -8.16 9.03 -6.63
CA ALA A 90 -8.74 10.24 -7.20
C ALA A 90 -8.60 10.30 -8.73
N GLN A 91 -7.49 9.80 -9.29
CA GLN A 91 -7.25 9.75 -10.73
C GLN A 91 -8.07 8.64 -11.41
N GLU A 92 -8.33 7.55 -10.70
CA GLU A 92 -8.95 6.33 -11.22
C GLU A 92 -10.44 6.23 -10.88
N GLY A 93 -11.03 7.26 -10.26
CA GLY A 93 -12.46 7.34 -9.93
C GLY A 93 -13.40 7.19 -11.13
N GLU A 94 -12.91 7.46 -12.35
CA GLU A 94 -13.61 7.25 -13.63
C GLU A 94 -13.36 5.84 -14.22
N ALA A 95 -12.33 5.12 -13.79
CA ALA A 95 -11.88 3.83 -14.33
C ALA A 95 -12.21 2.67 -13.37
N LYS A 96 -13.46 2.57 -12.92
CA LYS A 96 -13.84 1.56 -11.93
C LYS A 96 -13.89 0.13 -12.52
N LYS A 97 -13.04 -0.71 -11.92
CA LYS A 97 -13.11 -2.18 -11.75
C LYS A 97 -12.61 -3.07 -12.89
N ASP A 98 -11.65 -2.63 -13.70
CA ASP A 98 -10.84 -3.58 -14.46
C ASP A 98 -9.73 -4.18 -13.58
N THR A 99 -9.94 -5.42 -13.13
CA THR A 99 -8.96 -6.18 -12.33
C THR A 99 -7.70 -6.55 -13.14
N GLY A 100 -7.76 -6.46 -14.47
CA GLY A 100 -6.62 -6.61 -15.37
C GLY A 100 -5.74 -5.36 -15.45
N SER A 101 -6.24 -4.20 -15.03
CA SER A 101 -5.54 -2.92 -15.20
C SER A 101 -4.27 -2.81 -14.34
N LYS A 102 -3.27 -2.08 -14.87
CA LYS A 102 -2.05 -1.75 -14.12
C LYS A 102 -2.35 -0.96 -12.85
N SER A 103 -3.36 -0.10 -12.90
CA SER A 103 -3.82 0.71 -11.76
C SER A 103 -4.31 -0.17 -10.61
N TYR A 104 -5.24 -1.10 -10.87
CA TYR A 104 -5.77 -2.01 -9.87
C TYR A 104 -4.66 -2.87 -9.24
N ARG A 105 -3.84 -3.50 -10.08
CA ARG A 105 -2.71 -4.33 -9.62
C ARG A 105 -1.73 -3.52 -8.76
N SER A 106 -1.52 -2.26 -9.14
CA SER A 106 -0.64 -1.38 -8.39
C SER A 106 -1.24 -0.98 -7.05
N LEU A 107 -2.51 -0.57 -6.98
CA LEU A 107 -3.19 -0.28 -5.71
C LEU A 107 -3.10 -1.46 -4.72
N LYS A 108 -3.24 -2.70 -5.21
CA LYS A 108 -3.05 -3.90 -4.38
C LYS A 108 -1.63 -4.06 -3.85
N ASN A 109 -0.61 -3.73 -4.64
CA ASN A 109 0.78 -3.66 -4.14
C ASN A 109 0.94 -2.63 -3.00
N TRP A 110 0.08 -1.61 -2.94
CA TRP A 110 0.04 -0.61 -1.88
C TRP A 110 -1.00 -0.93 -0.77
N GLY A 111 -1.46 -2.17 -0.69
CA GLY A 111 -2.36 -2.66 0.36
C GLY A 111 -3.83 -2.23 0.22
N HIS A 112 -4.20 -1.63 -0.92
CA HIS A 112 -5.58 -1.24 -1.22
C HIS A 112 -6.20 -2.11 -2.30
N ASP A 113 -7.23 -2.86 -1.95
CA ASP A 113 -8.08 -3.56 -2.90
C ASP A 113 -9.31 -2.71 -3.23
N ALA A 114 -9.38 -2.20 -4.47
CA ALA A 114 -10.46 -1.34 -4.93
C ALA A 114 -11.82 -2.06 -5.08
N LEU A 115 -11.87 -3.38 -4.90
CA LEU A 115 -13.12 -4.16 -4.84
C LEU A 115 -13.64 -4.33 -3.41
N LYS A 116 -12.86 -3.95 -2.39
CA LYS A 116 -13.29 -3.98 -0.99
C LYS A 116 -13.86 -2.63 -0.56
N GLU A 117 -15.03 -2.66 0.07
CA GLU A 117 -15.69 -1.51 0.70
C GLU A 117 -15.44 -1.48 2.21
#